data_AF-A0A955ENS5-F1
#
_entry.id   AF-A0A955ENS5-F1
#
_cell.length_a   1.000
_cell.length_b   1.000
_cell.length_c   1.000
_cell.angle_alpha   90.00
_cell.angle_beta   90.00
_cell.angle_gamma   90.00
#
_symmetry.space_group_name_H-M   'P 1'
#
loop_
_entity.id
_entity.type
_entity.pdbx_description
1 polymer ?
#
loop_
_entity_poly.entity_id
_entity_poly.type
_entity_poly.pdbx_seq_one_letter_code
_entity_poly.pdbx_strand_id
1 'polypeptide(L)'
;MFRLYRQLEKGEFLVYGGDTAQGGIDANYGHFISKTKGDVPLVFKKQGVAASATPLIRNALNWVHDQTKVKPCVALERQNGGASEMHRLDDTNDGLYTIYYPYNEDGGRKDKPGWDTNEKTRAQMLGDWLKAFNNGLIRIYDQDTVEQHQTFITNKRGKPEADSNTHDDAVMSIAIAYQLFLTENPFVKPVRTRQPRKKVRLHL
;
A
#
# COMPACT_ATOMS: atom_id res chain seq x y z
N MET A 1 -13.50 -4.78 9.10
CA MET A 1 -12.79 -5.58 10.11
C MET A 1 -11.34 -5.70 9.71
N PHE A 2 -10.45 -5.59 10.69
CA PHE A 2 -9.02 -5.89 10.53
C PHE A 2 -8.76 -7.34 10.93
N ARG A 3 -7.86 -8.01 10.19
CA ARG A 3 -7.39 -9.37 10.46
C ARG A 3 -5.86 -9.32 10.53
N LEU A 4 -5.33 -9.54 11.74
CA LEU A 4 -3.89 -9.57 12.01
C LEU A 4 -3.41 -11.02 12.05
N TYR A 5 -2.46 -11.36 11.19
CA TYR A 5 -1.93 -12.72 11.03
C TYR A 5 -0.55 -12.91 11.65
N ARG A 6 0.22 -11.83 11.77
CA ARG A 6 1.53 -11.83 12.41
C ARG A 6 1.73 -10.54 13.20
N GLN A 7 2.35 -10.68 14.38
CA GLN A 7 2.77 -9.51 15.17
C GLN A 7 3.86 -8.71 14.44
N LEU A 8 3.75 -7.39 14.51
CA LEU A 8 4.71 -6.49 13.87
C LEU A 8 5.95 -6.30 14.75
N GLU A 9 7.11 -6.20 14.12
CA GLU A 9 8.38 -6.01 14.84
C GLU A 9 8.86 -4.55 14.76
N LYS A 10 9.60 -4.12 15.78
CA LYS A 10 10.26 -2.82 15.76
C LYS A 10 11.26 -2.75 14.60
N GLY A 11 11.26 -1.65 13.85
CA GLY A 11 12.10 -1.43 12.67
C GLY A 11 11.48 -1.93 11.36
N GLU A 12 10.33 -2.58 11.40
CA GLU A 12 9.65 -3.10 10.22
C GLU A 12 9.02 -1.98 9.39
N PHE A 13 9.30 -1.95 8.08
CA PHE A 13 8.64 -1.01 7.16
C PHE A 13 7.47 -1.69 6.47
N LEU A 14 6.29 -1.09 6.59
CA LEU A 14 5.07 -1.57 5.95
C LEU A 14 4.54 -0.55 4.95
N VAL A 15 3.93 -1.07 3.88
CA VAL A 15 3.16 -0.29 2.93
C VAL A 15 1.71 -0.75 2.96
N TYR A 16 0.78 0.17 2.74
CA TYR A 16 -0.65 -0.09 2.66
C TYR A 16 -1.18 0.30 1.28
N GLY A 17 -1.78 -0.66 0.58
CA GLY A 17 -2.60 -0.42 -0.59
C GLY A 17 -4.06 -0.70 -0.27
N GLY A 18 -4.96 0.20 -0.67
CA GLY A 18 -6.39 0.03 -0.47
C GLY A 18 -7.19 0.25 -1.75
N ASP A 19 -8.19 -0.59 -1.95
CA ASP A 19 -9.27 -0.39 -2.91
C ASP A 19 -10.51 0.12 -2.17
N THR A 20 -11.15 1.14 -2.73
CA THR A 20 -12.23 1.88 -2.06
C THR A 20 -13.56 1.65 -2.77
N ALA A 21 -14.64 1.62 -2.00
CA ALA A 21 -15.98 1.40 -2.50
C ALA A 21 -16.89 2.61 -2.22
N GLN A 22 -17.84 2.89 -3.11
CA GLN A 22 -18.90 3.89 -2.91
C GLN A 22 -20.17 3.31 -2.26
N GLY A 23 -20.08 2.12 -1.67
CA GLY A 23 -21.22 1.37 -1.14
C GLY A 23 -21.81 0.41 -2.18
N GLY A 24 -22.82 -0.36 -1.78
CA GLY A 24 -23.35 -1.46 -2.60
C GLY A 24 -22.79 -2.82 -2.17
N ILE A 25 -22.48 -3.68 -3.15
CA ILE A 25 -21.94 -5.02 -2.91
C ILE A 25 -20.41 -5.03 -2.70
N ASP A 26 -19.73 -3.99 -3.18
CA ASP A 26 -18.28 -3.87 -3.14
C ASP A 26 -17.78 -3.46 -1.75
N ALA A 27 -16.64 -4.03 -1.36
CA ALA A 27 -16.04 -3.77 -0.06
C ALA A 27 -14.81 -2.85 -0.19
N ASN A 28 -14.60 -2.01 0.82
CA ASN A 28 -13.29 -1.38 0.99
C ASN A 28 -12.32 -2.47 1.45
N TYR A 29 -11.28 -2.71 0.67
CA TYR A 29 -10.30 -3.76 0.92
C TYR A 29 -8.91 -3.14 1.00
N GLY A 30 -8.05 -3.66 1.87
CA GLY A 30 -6.69 -3.15 1.95
C GLY A 30 -5.71 -4.13 2.58
N HIS A 31 -4.47 -4.07 2.13
CA HIS A 31 -3.41 -4.97 2.57
C HIS A 31 -2.22 -4.15 3.04
N PHE A 32 -1.72 -4.51 4.22
CA PHE A 32 -0.40 -4.10 4.66
C PHE A 32 0.61 -5.15 4.21
N ILE A 33 1.58 -4.78 3.39
CA ILE A 33 2.73 -5.62 3.04
C ILE A 33 3.94 -5.17 3.84
N SER A 34 4.59 -6.11 4.52
CA SER A 34 5.89 -5.91 5.13
C SER A 34 6.99 -5.97 4.08
N LYS A 35 7.66 -4.83 3.85
CA LYS A 35 8.84 -4.82 2.99
C LYS A 35 10.02 -5.56 3.63
N THR A 36 10.08 -5.55 4.96
CA THR A 36 11.17 -6.18 5.72
C THR A 36 11.03 -7.70 5.80
N LYS A 37 9.81 -8.23 5.90
CA LYS A 37 9.56 -9.67 6.09
C LYS A 37 9.03 -10.37 4.82
N GLY A 38 8.59 -9.61 3.82
CA GLY A 38 8.07 -10.18 2.57
C GLY A 38 6.74 -10.91 2.76
N ASP A 39 5.84 -10.35 3.56
CA ASP A 39 4.56 -10.99 3.90
C ASP A 39 3.44 -9.96 4.10
N VAL A 40 2.21 -10.46 4.24
CA VAL A 40 1.00 -9.65 4.48
C VAL A 40 0.49 -9.85 5.91
N PRO A 41 1.04 -9.14 6.91
CA PRO A 41 0.69 -9.38 8.31
C PRO A 41 -0.70 -8.87 8.70
N LEU A 42 -1.26 -7.88 7.98
CA LEU A 42 -2.51 -7.22 8.35
C LEU A 42 -3.37 -6.93 7.12
N VAL A 43 -4.64 -7.32 7.18
CA VAL A 43 -5.63 -7.12 6.12
C VAL A 43 -6.84 -6.37 6.67
N PHE A 44 -7.39 -5.46 5.86
CA PHE A 44 -8.60 -4.70 6.13
C PHE A 44 -9.68 -5.04 5.11
N LYS A 45 -10.91 -5.30 5.58
CA LYS A 45 -12.10 -5.46 4.73
C LYS A 45 -13.30 -4.81 5.39
N LYS A 46 -13.97 -3.85 4.75
CA LYS A 46 -15.17 -3.21 5.32
C LYS A 46 -16.18 -2.87 4.24
N GLN A 47 -17.40 -3.38 4.43
CA GLN A 47 -18.57 -2.99 3.65
C GLN A 47 -18.99 -1.54 3.91
N GLY A 48 -19.51 -0.89 2.88
CA GLY A 48 -20.00 0.48 2.89
C GLY A 48 -19.09 1.45 2.13
N VAL A 49 -19.22 2.74 2.43
CA VAL A 49 -18.52 3.81 1.72
C VAL A 49 -17.09 4.04 2.25
N ALA A 50 -16.20 4.49 1.36
CA ALA A 50 -14.81 4.86 1.67
C ALA A 50 -14.69 5.80 2.88
N ALA A 51 -15.55 6.83 2.97
CA ALA A 51 -15.57 7.79 4.08
C ALA A 51 -15.76 7.15 5.47
N SER A 52 -16.37 5.96 5.54
CA SER A 52 -16.53 5.19 6.78
C SER A 52 -15.35 4.26 7.09
N ALA A 53 -14.53 3.93 6.08
CA ALA A 53 -13.34 3.13 6.20
C ALA A 53 -12.11 3.96 6.59
N THR A 54 -11.99 5.18 6.06
CA THR A 54 -10.81 6.04 6.23
C THR A 54 -10.39 6.28 7.69
N PRO A 55 -11.30 6.56 8.65
CA PRO A 55 -10.89 6.72 10.05
C PRO A 55 -10.27 5.45 10.63
N LEU A 56 -10.73 4.28 10.20
CA LEU A 56 -10.21 2.98 10.64
C LEU A 56 -8.83 2.72 10.04
N ILE A 57 -8.65 3.04 8.76
CA ILE A 57 -7.38 2.94 8.05
C ILE A 57 -6.33 3.84 8.72
N ARG A 58 -6.69 5.09 9.02
CA ARG A 58 -5.83 6.02 9.76
C ARG A 58 -5.41 5.46 11.12
N ASN A 59 -6.36 4.94 11.88
CA ASN A 59 -6.06 4.34 13.18
C ASN A 59 -5.10 3.14 13.06
N ALA A 60 -5.25 2.32 12.01
CA ALA A 60 -4.33 1.23 11.72
C ALA A 60 -2.94 1.73 11.33
N LEU A 61 -2.83 2.77 10.51
CA LEU A 61 -1.54 3.39 10.15
C LEU A 61 -0.80 3.91 11.39
N ASN A 62 -1.53 4.59 12.29
CA ASN A 62 -0.98 5.07 13.57
C ASN A 62 -0.54 3.90 14.44
N TRP A 63 -1.37 2.85 14.56
CA TRP A 63 -1.03 1.65 15.31
C TRP A 63 0.20 0.94 14.74
N VAL A 64 0.31 0.82 13.41
CA VAL A 64 1.48 0.25 12.73
C VAL A 64 2.73 1.04 13.08
N HIS A 65 2.69 2.37 12.97
CA HIS A 65 3.80 3.23 13.38
C HIS A 65 4.15 3.03 14.86
N ASP A 66 3.15 2.88 15.74
CA ASP A 66 3.39 2.66 17.16
C ASP A 66 4.05 1.32 17.46
N GLN A 67 3.73 0.26 16.72
CA GLN A 67 4.37 -1.04 16.88
C GLN A 67 5.80 -1.03 16.31
N THR A 68 5.98 -0.51 15.09
CA THR A 68 7.25 -0.65 14.37
C THR A 68 8.23 0.49 14.64
N LYS A 69 7.73 1.65 15.07
CA LYS A 69 8.48 2.92 15.15
C LYS A 69 9.02 3.39 13.80
N VAL A 70 8.45 2.88 12.70
CA VAL A 70 8.75 3.27 11.32
C VAL A 70 7.45 3.73 10.68
N LYS A 71 7.49 4.89 10.00
CA LYS A 71 6.32 5.41 9.30
C LYS A 71 5.94 4.47 8.16
N PRO A 72 4.72 3.90 8.13
CA PRO A 72 4.26 3.17 6.97
C PRO A 72 3.93 4.14 5.82
N CYS A 73 3.90 3.64 4.59
CA CYS A 73 3.44 4.40 3.42
C CYS A 73 2.05 3.93 2.99
N VAL A 74 1.15 4.85 2.62
CA VAL A 74 -0.25 4.56 2.28
C VAL A 74 -0.62 5.07 0.89
N ALA A 75 -1.35 4.25 0.14
CA ALA A 75 -2.07 4.64 -1.07
C ALA A 75 -3.46 4.00 -1.10
N LEU A 76 -4.48 4.77 -1.44
CA LEU A 76 -5.77 4.28 -1.88
C LEU A 76 -5.87 4.43 -3.40
N GLU A 77 -6.59 3.51 -4.05
CA GLU A 77 -7.09 3.74 -5.40
C GLU A 77 -7.89 5.04 -5.44
N ARG A 78 -7.62 5.90 -6.43
CA ARG A 78 -8.24 7.23 -6.52
C ARG A 78 -9.70 7.20 -6.97
N GLN A 79 -10.14 6.10 -7.56
CA GLN A 79 -11.53 5.90 -7.98
C GLN A 79 -12.46 5.74 -6.76
N ASN A 80 -13.77 5.70 -6.98
CA ASN A 80 -14.75 5.35 -5.94
C ASN A 80 -14.67 6.16 -4.61
N GLY A 81 -14.24 7.42 -4.69
CA GLY A 81 -14.11 8.31 -3.53
C GLY A 81 -12.73 8.28 -2.87
N GLY A 82 -11.84 7.35 -3.24
CA GLY A 82 -10.51 7.25 -2.65
C GLY A 82 -9.63 8.47 -2.90
N ALA A 83 -9.82 9.24 -3.97
CA ALA A 83 -9.14 10.53 -4.14
C ALA A 83 -9.45 11.51 -3.00
N SER A 84 -10.72 11.62 -2.60
CA SER A 84 -11.13 12.47 -1.47
C SER A 84 -10.59 11.94 -0.16
N GLU A 85 -10.63 10.62 0.03
CA GLU A 85 -10.14 9.98 1.25
C GLU A 85 -8.61 10.03 1.38
N MET A 86 -7.86 10.08 0.28
CA MET A 86 -6.41 10.33 0.30
C MET A 86 -6.08 11.72 0.83
N HIS A 87 -6.81 12.75 0.39
CA HIS A 87 -6.66 14.10 0.94
C HIS A 87 -7.02 14.13 2.42
N ARG A 88 -8.11 13.44 2.82
CA ARG A 88 -8.49 13.33 4.22
C ARG A 88 -7.46 12.62 5.10
N LEU A 89 -6.79 11.59 4.57
CA LEU A 89 -5.67 10.96 5.26
C LEU A 89 -4.55 11.97 5.44
N ASP A 90 -4.15 12.68 4.38
CA ASP A 90 -3.08 13.69 4.47
C ASP A 90 -3.39 14.81 5.48
N ASP A 91 -4.59 15.40 5.38
CA ASP A 91 -5.05 16.48 6.26
C ASP A 91 -5.11 16.09 7.74
N THR A 92 -5.30 14.79 8.02
CA THR A 92 -5.42 14.26 9.37
C THR A 92 -4.22 13.42 9.81
N ASN A 93 -3.11 13.51 9.09
CA ASN A 93 -1.86 12.82 9.39
C ASN A 93 -1.02 13.65 10.38
N ASP A 94 -0.89 13.18 11.61
CA ASP A 94 0.00 13.77 12.64
C ASP A 94 1.50 13.50 12.37
N GLY A 95 1.86 13.22 11.11
CA GLY A 95 3.19 12.85 10.67
C GLY A 95 3.59 11.41 11.02
N LEU A 96 2.63 10.53 11.28
CA LEU A 96 2.88 9.13 11.70
C LEU A 96 3.02 8.16 10.53
N TYR A 97 2.59 8.55 9.33
CA TYR A 97 2.72 7.79 8.10
C TYR A 97 3.06 8.71 6.92
N THR A 98 3.42 8.14 5.77
CA THR A 98 3.70 8.88 4.54
C THR A 98 2.61 8.64 3.50
N ILE A 99 2.23 9.70 2.78
CA ILE A 99 1.28 9.63 1.67
C ILE A 99 2.03 9.30 0.37
N TYR A 100 1.52 8.34 -0.39
CA TYR A 100 2.03 8.04 -1.72
C TYR A 100 1.58 9.08 -2.74
N TYR A 101 2.54 9.54 -3.54
CA TYR A 101 2.30 10.37 -4.71
C TYR A 101 2.85 9.62 -5.94
N PRO A 102 2.09 9.45 -7.03
CA PRO A 102 2.60 8.78 -8.23
C PRO A 102 3.82 9.47 -8.81
N TYR A 103 4.62 8.74 -9.57
CA TYR A 103 5.76 9.31 -10.28
C TYR A 103 5.36 9.84 -11.66
N ASN A 104 5.98 10.94 -12.06
CA ASN A 104 6.02 11.45 -13.42
C ASN A 104 7.06 10.68 -14.25
N GLU A 105 7.01 10.85 -15.57
CA GLU A 105 7.97 10.21 -16.50
C GLU A 105 9.41 10.66 -16.26
N ASP A 106 9.61 11.87 -15.71
CA ASP A 106 10.91 12.43 -15.33
C ASP A 106 11.43 11.93 -13.96
N GLY A 107 10.68 11.06 -13.28
CA GLY A 107 11.00 10.55 -11.94
C GLY A 107 10.62 11.50 -10.79
N GLY A 108 10.03 12.66 -11.08
CA GLY A 108 9.42 13.53 -10.07
C GLY A 108 8.13 12.93 -9.50
N ARG A 109 7.63 13.48 -8.39
CA ARG A 109 6.33 13.11 -7.83
C ARG A 109 5.22 14.00 -8.43
N LYS A 110 4.05 13.43 -8.66
CA LYS A 110 2.82 14.15 -9.01
C LYS A 110 2.29 14.94 -7.83
N ASP A 111 1.40 15.87 -8.11
CA ASP A 111 0.69 16.73 -7.16
C ASP A 111 -0.48 16.04 -6.46
N LYS A 112 -1.04 15.00 -7.08
CA LYS A 112 -2.24 14.30 -6.60
C LYS A 112 -1.86 12.98 -5.90
N PRO A 113 -2.24 12.79 -4.62
CA PRO A 113 -1.91 11.57 -3.88
C PRO A 113 -2.79 10.38 -4.28
N GLY A 114 -2.32 9.17 -3.97
CA GLY A 114 -3.02 7.92 -4.20
C GLY A 114 -2.63 7.22 -5.50
N TRP A 115 -3.17 6.01 -5.71
CA TRP A 115 -2.89 5.21 -6.89
C TRP A 115 -3.87 5.53 -8.02
N ASP A 116 -3.32 5.83 -9.20
CA ASP A 116 -4.09 6.17 -10.38
C ASP A 116 -4.25 4.96 -11.30
N THR A 117 -5.41 4.31 -11.22
CA THR A 117 -5.74 3.15 -12.04
C THR A 117 -6.28 3.61 -13.39
N ASN A 118 -5.54 3.29 -14.45
CA ASN A 118 -5.96 3.35 -15.85
C ASN A 118 -5.64 2.00 -16.52
N GLU A 119 -6.03 1.80 -17.77
CA GLU A 119 -5.83 0.53 -18.49
C GLU A 119 -4.37 0.05 -18.44
N LYS A 120 -3.42 0.97 -18.64
CA LYS A 120 -1.98 0.66 -18.63
C LYS A 120 -1.48 0.31 -17.23
N THR A 121 -1.77 1.15 -16.23
CA THR A 121 -1.30 0.92 -14.86
C THR A 121 -1.95 -0.31 -14.23
N ARG A 122 -3.22 -0.59 -14.56
CA ARG A 122 -3.94 -1.80 -14.15
C ARG A 122 -3.29 -3.05 -14.72
N ALA A 123 -3.05 -3.10 -16.03
CA ALA A 123 -2.40 -4.25 -16.67
C ALA A 123 -1.00 -4.51 -16.10
N GLN A 124 -0.23 -3.44 -15.89
CA GLN A 124 1.11 -3.54 -15.31
C GLN A 124 1.08 -4.05 -13.87
N MET A 125 0.30 -3.41 -12.98
CA MET A 125 0.29 -3.78 -11.57
C MET A 125 -0.22 -5.21 -11.33
N LEU A 126 -1.24 -5.63 -12.09
CA LEU A 126 -1.76 -7.00 -12.02
C LEU A 126 -0.75 -8.00 -12.58
N GLY A 127 -0.04 -7.67 -13.66
CA GLY A 127 1.01 -8.52 -14.22
C GLY A 127 2.20 -8.70 -13.27
N ASP A 128 2.63 -7.64 -12.61
CA ASP A 128 3.69 -7.68 -11.60
C ASP A 128 3.26 -8.48 -10.38
N TRP A 129 2.04 -8.24 -9.90
CA TRP A 129 1.48 -8.98 -8.78
C TRP A 129 1.31 -10.47 -9.09
N LEU A 130 0.80 -10.83 -10.27
CA LEU A 130 0.66 -12.22 -10.70
C LEU A 130 2.00 -12.97 -10.69
N LYS A 131 3.06 -12.34 -11.17
CA LYS A 131 4.42 -12.91 -11.10
C LYS A 131 4.86 -13.11 -9.65
N ALA A 132 4.63 -12.12 -8.78
CA ALA A 132 4.99 -12.20 -7.37
C ALA A 132 4.24 -13.32 -6.64
N PHE A 133 2.94 -13.45 -6.91
CA PHE A 133 2.07 -14.48 -6.36
C PHE A 133 2.52 -15.87 -6.80
N ASN A 134 2.67 -16.10 -8.11
CA ASN A 134 3.06 -17.41 -8.66
C ASN A 134 4.45 -17.86 -8.20
N ASN A 135 5.37 -16.91 -7.98
CA ASN A 135 6.72 -17.20 -7.51
C ASN A 135 6.83 -17.24 -5.98
N GLY A 136 5.74 -17.02 -5.24
CA GLY A 136 5.73 -17.02 -3.77
C GLY A 136 6.60 -15.93 -3.14
N LEU A 137 6.76 -14.78 -3.82
CA LEU A 137 7.64 -13.70 -3.35
C LEU A 137 7.10 -13.00 -2.10
N ILE A 138 5.78 -13.00 -1.93
CA ILE A 138 5.09 -12.41 -0.78
C ILE A 138 4.24 -13.49 -0.12
N ARG A 139 4.43 -13.71 1.18
CA ARG A 139 3.64 -14.66 1.95
C ARG A 139 2.28 -14.07 2.33
N ILE A 140 1.20 -14.72 1.91
CA ILE A 140 -0.19 -14.34 2.22
C ILE A 140 -0.77 -15.34 3.22
N TYR A 141 -1.36 -14.84 4.30
CA TYR A 141 -2.00 -15.67 5.33
C TYR A 141 -3.52 -15.68 5.23
N ASP A 142 -4.09 -14.61 4.68
CA ASP A 142 -5.53 -14.38 4.60
C ASP A 142 -6.15 -15.29 3.54
N GLN A 143 -6.91 -16.30 4.00
CA GLN A 143 -7.53 -17.29 3.12
C GLN A 143 -8.51 -16.66 2.12
N ASP A 144 -9.30 -15.66 2.55
CA ASP A 144 -10.23 -14.90 1.69
C ASP A 144 -9.48 -14.18 0.55
N THR A 145 -8.32 -13.59 0.84
CA THR A 145 -7.43 -13.05 -0.18
C THR A 145 -6.99 -14.15 -1.14
N VAL A 146 -6.45 -15.27 -0.65
CA VAL A 146 -5.95 -16.36 -1.52
C VAL A 146 -7.04 -16.91 -2.47
N GLU A 147 -8.25 -17.12 -1.96
CA GLU A 147 -9.37 -17.66 -2.73
C GLU A 147 -9.83 -16.70 -3.85
N GLN A 148 -9.91 -15.40 -3.57
CA GLN A 148 -10.22 -14.38 -4.59
C GLN A 148 -9.13 -14.29 -5.66
N HIS A 149 -7.87 -14.55 -5.31
CA HIS A 149 -6.76 -14.54 -6.28
C HIS A 149 -6.78 -15.73 -7.23
N GLN A 150 -7.04 -16.94 -6.72
CA GLN A 150 -7.07 -18.15 -7.54
C GLN A 150 -8.19 -18.10 -8.60
N THR A 151 -9.31 -17.48 -8.24
CA THR A 151 -10.46 -17.33 -9.13
C THR A 151 -10.24 -16.23 -10.18
N PHE A 152 -9.60 -15.12 -9.82
CA PHE A 152 -9.24 -14.04 -10.77
C PHE A 152 -8.29 -14.48 -11.90
N ILE A 153 -7.41 -15.45 -11.65
CA ILE A 153 -6.39 -15.91 -12.62
C ILE A 153 -6.98 -16.96 -13.59
N THR A 154 -8.02 -17.69 -13.18
CA THR A 154 -8.51 -18.86 -13.90
C THR A 154 -9.74 -18.53 -14.76
N ASN A 155 -9.67 -17.47 -15.57
CA ASN A 155 -10.73 -17.22 -16.53
C ASN A 155 -10.70 -18.26 -17.67
N LYS A 156 -11.86 -18.57 -18.27
CA LYS A 156 -12.01 -19.64 -19.30
C LYS A 156 -11.20 -19.42 -20.60
N ARG A 157 -10.53 -18.27 -20.76
CA ARG A 157 -9.79 -17.88 -21.97
C ARG A 157 -8.32 -17.55 -21.70
N GLY A 158 -7.81 -17.80 -20.49
CA GLY A 158 -6.43 -17.51 -20.10
C GLY A 158 -6.07 -16.02 -20.03
N LYS A 159 -7.06 -15.12 -19.97
CA LYS A 159 -6.86 -13.69 -19.69
C LYS A 159 -7.06 -13.43 -18.18
N PRO A 160 -6.42 -12.41 -17.60
CA PRO A 160 -6.76 -11.96 -16.25
C PRO A 160 -8.08 -11.19 -16.35
N GLU A 161 -9.20 -11.86 -16.10
CA GLU A 161 -10.50 -11.22 -15.92
C GLU A 161 -11.20 -11.96 -14.77
N ALA A 162 -11.78 -11.21 -13.84
CA ALA A 162 -12.71 -11.75 -12.86
C ALA A 162 -13.81 -12.54 -13.57
N ASP A 163 -14.18 -13.71 -13.03
CA ASP A 163 -15.47 -14.29 -13.38
C ASP A 163 -16.57 -13.30 -12.97
N SER A 164 -17.72 -13.30 -13.66
CA SER A 164 -18.77 -12.28 -13.50
C SER A 164 -19.42 -12.22 -12.10
N ASN A 165 -19.00 -13.09 -11.18
CA ASN A 165 -19.46 -13.21 -9.81
C ASN A 165 -18.30 -13.18 -8.77
N THR A 166 -17.11 -12.77 -9.17
CA THR A 166 -15.91 -12.75 -8.30
C THR A 166 -15.61 -11.34 -7.82
N HIS A 167 -15.28 -11.20 -6.54
CA HIS A 167 -14.87 -9.93 -5.96
C HIS A 167 -13.39 -9.66 -6.27
N ASP A 168 -13.12 -8.56 -6.99
CA ASP A 168 -11.76 -8.14 -7.39
C ASP A 168 -11.07 -7.25 -6.36
N ASP A 169 -11.81 -6.74 -5.38
CA ASP A 169 -11.34 -5.73 -4.44
C ASP A 169 -10.06 -6.18 -3.72
N ALA A 170 -9.96 -7.46 -3.36
CA ALA A 170 -8.76 -8.00 -2.71
C ALA A 170 -7.54 -8.07 -3.65
N VAL A 171 -7.76 -8.37 -4.93
CA VAL A 171 -6.69 -8.44 -5.94
C VAL A 171 -6.17 -7.04 -6.25
N MET A 172 -7.08 -6.08 -6.40
CA MET A 172 -6.75 -4.68 -6.65
C MET A 172 -5.97 -4.08 -5.50
N SER A 173 -6.48 -4.19 -4.27
CA SER A 173 -5.83 -3.63 -3.09
C SER A 173 -4.42 -4.18 -2.84
N ILE A 174 -4.21 -5.50 -2.95
CA ILE A 174 -2.88 -6.07 -2.77
C ILE A 174 -1.94 -5.76 -3.94
N ALA A 175 -2.44 -5.66 -5.18
CA ALA A 175 -1.62 -5.26 -6.31
C ALA A 175 -1.12 -3.82 -6.16
N ILE A 176 -1.97 -2.90 -5.67
CA ILE A 176 -1.56 -1.54 -5.31
C ILE A 176 -0.51 -1.58 -4.18
N ALA A 177 -0.76 -2.36 -3.12
CA ALA A 177 0.19 -2.51 -2.02
C ALA A 177 1.54 -3.04 -2.51
N TYR A 178 1.53 -3.95 -3.48
CA TYR A 178 2.75 -4.50 -4.09
C TYR A 178 3.51 -3.46 -4.91
N GLN A 179 2.83 -2.56 -5.62
CA GLN A 179 3.49 -1.46 -6.32
C GLN A 179 4.18 -0.49 -5.34
N LEU A 180 3.56 -0.21 -4.19
CA LEU A 180 4.21 0.54 -3.12
C LEU A 180 5.38 -0.25 -2.52
N PHE A 181 5.25 -1.57 -2.36
CA PHE A 181 6.35 -2.42 -1.89
C PHE A 181 7.56 -2.33 -2.82
N LEU A 182 7.37 -2.23 -4.14
CA LEU A 182 8.45 -2.10 -5.10
C LEU A 182 9.10 -0.70 -5.06
N THR A 183 8.30 0.35 -4.93
CA THR A 183 8.74 1.74 -5.17
C THR A 183 9.13 2.49 -3.90
N GLU A 184 8.50 2.20 -2.77
CA GLU A 184 8.64 2.95 -1.53
C GLU A 184 9.67 2.32 -0.58
N ASN A 185 10.34 3.18 0.20
CA ASN A 185 11.34 2.78 1.17
C ASN A 185 11.15 3.59 2.47
N PRO A 186 11.56 3.05 3.64
CA PRO A 186 11.43 3.78 4.88
C PRO A 186 12.22 5.09 4.83
N PHE A 187 11.69 6.15 5.43
CA PHE A 187 12.41 7.41 5.53
C PHE A 187 13.69 7.22 6.35
N VAL A 188 14.84 7.31 5.68
CA VAL A 188 16.15 7.33 6.33
C VAL A 188 16.54 8.78 6.55
N LYS A 189 16.71 9.20 7.82
CA LYS A 189 17.28 10.52 8.10
C LYS A 189 18.67 10.60 7.43
N PRO A 190 18.94 11.61 6.59
CA PRO A 190 20.27 11.75 6.01
C PRO A 190 21.28 11.86 7.13
N VAL A 191 22.29 10.99 7.12
CA VAL A 191 23.41 11.08 8.06
C VAL A 191 24.10 12.41 7.77
N ARG A 192 24.02 13.36 8.71
CA ARG A 192 24.85 14.57 8.65
C ARG A 192 26.30 14.12 8.75
N THR A 193 26.97 13.95 7.61
CA THR A 193 28.43 13.90 7.59
C THR A 193 28.93 15.23 8.13
N ARG A 194 29.48 15.21 9.35
CA ARG A 194 30.22 16.35 9.88
C ARG A 194 31.33 16.65 8.86
N GLN A 195 31.24 17.77 8.16
CA GLN A 195 32.38 18.25 7.38
C GLN A 195 33.59 18.33 8.32
N PRO A 196 34.75 17.75 7.96
CA PRO A 196 35.92 17.87 8.80
C PRO A 196 36.23 19.36 8.98
N ARG A 197 36.34 19.81 10.24
CA ARG A 197 36.73 21.18 10.56
C ARG A 197 38.00 21.51 9.78
N LYS A 198 37.96 22.54 8.92
CA LYS A 198 39.17 23.06 8.26
C LYS A 198 40.20 23.33 9.35
N LYS A 199 41.35 22.66 9.30
CA LYS A 199 42.48 22.95 10.19
C LYS A 199 42.88 24.40 9.95
N VAL A 200 42.62 25.26 10.92
CA VAL A 200 43.09 26.65 10.89
C VAL A 200 44.62 26.58 11.01
N ARG A 201 45.35 26.99 9.96
CA ARG A 201 46.80 27.14 10.04
C ARG A 201 47.08 28.37 10.91
N LEU A 202 47.54 28.17 12.15
CA LEU A 202 48.22 29.25 12.87
C LEU A 202 49.44 29.66 12.06
N HIS A 203 49.52 30.93 11.69
CA HIS A 203 50.77 31.56 11.30
C HIS A 203 51.41 32.05 12.60
N LEU A 204 52.55 31.44 12.95
CA LEU A 204 53.46 31.94 13.98
C LEU A 204 54.41 32.96 13.35
#